data_AF-A0A7T3V4T4-F1
#
_entry.id   AF-A0A7T3V4T4-F1
#
_cell.length_a   1.000
_cell.length_b   1.000
_cell.length_c   1.000
_cell.angle_alpha   90.00
_cell.angle_beta   90.00
_cell.angle_gamma   90.00
#
_symmetry.space_group_name_H-M   'P 1'
#
loop_
_entity.id
_entity.type
_entity.pdbx_description
1 polymer ?
#
loop_
_entity_poly.entity_id
_entity_poly.type
_entity_poly.pdbx_seq_one_letter_code
_entity_poly.pdbx_strand_id
1 'polypeptide(L)'
;MSSSLFRRTAVFFIVLLASFYVAAKDSLPSGYRKIKLGMTVEEVKTALKADYQFGYRGERDVSMLPGRDRILIETDTSRTAPYSFLERCWFQFYEDKLYTITINLRQDKMDHYSVFSALCDKYGNPSEFNPEKSEWSDGSVIMALERPLTLKYTDKTVFDTLRENSYVNKSAQEMSREQFLEGL
;
A
#
# COMPACT_ATOMS: atom_id res chain seq x y z
N MET A 1 66.04 16.49 35.86
CA MET A 1 65.33 17.73 35.47
C MET A 1 63.96 17.35 34.93
N SER A 2 62.95 18.05 35.43
CA SER A 2 61.49 17.79 35.43
C SER A 2 60.85 17.10 34.21
N SER A 3 60.11 16.02 34.47
CA SER A 3 59.12 15.42 33.54
C SER A 3 57.77 15.28 34.25
N SER A 4 57.03 16.37 34.41
CA SER A 4 55.68 16.33 35.00
C SER A 4 54.80 17.44 34.47
N LEU A 5 54.50 17.45 33.17
CA LEU A 5 53.58 18.43 32.60
C LEU A 5 52.86 17.89 31.35
N PHE A 6 52.35 16.66 31.39
CA PHE A 6 51.36 16.21 30.39
C PHE A 6 50.38 15.20 31.00
N ARG A 7 49.79 15.58 32.13
CA ARG A 7 48.71 14.85 32.78
C ARG A 7 47.48 15.75 32.75
N ARG A 8 46.78 15.85 31.61
CA ARG A 8 45.42 16.45 31.45
C ARG A 8 44.98 16.51 29.98
N THR A 9 44.86 15.37 29.30
CA THR A 9 44.19 15.32 27.98
C THR A 9 43.67 13.92 27.65
N ALA A 10 43.13 13.22 28.65
CA ALA A 10 42.66 11.84 28.48
C ALA A 10 41.24 11.62 29.02
N VAL A 11 40.36 12.64 28.94
CA VAL A 11 38.94 12.48 29.27
C VAL A 11 38.10 13.46 28.44
N PHE A 12 38.10 13.39 27.11
CA PHE A 12 37.13 14.14 26.29
C PHE A 12 36.95 13.60 24.88
N PHE A 13 37.06 12.27 24.68
CA PHE A 13 36.90 11.68 23.34
C PHE A 13 36.19 10.30 23.36
N ILE A 14 35.19 10.12 24.24
CA ILE A 14 34.36 8.89 24.27
C ILE A 14 32.86 9.24 24.27
N VAL A 15 32.43 10.33 23.61
CA VAL A 15 30.98 10.65 23.51
C VAL A 15 30.51 10.95 22.09
N LEU A 16 31.39 11.01 21.09
CA LEU A 16 31.03 11.42 19.73
C LEU A 16 30.99 10.26 18.71
N LEU A 17 30.64 9.06 19.18
CA LEU A 17 30.34 7.91 18.33
C LEU A 17 29.08 7.17 18.77
N ALA A 18 28.14 7.88 19.40
CA ALA A 18 26.73 7.55 19.23
C ALA A 18 26.32 8.00 17.82
N SER A 19 26.92 7.35 16.81
CA SER A 19 26.46 7.41 15.44
C SER A 19 25.00 6.99 15.49
N PHE A 20 24.13 7.99 15.31
CA PHE A 20 22.75 7.78 14.93
C PHE A 20 22.74 6.83 13.74
N TYR A 21 22.60 5.53 14.00
CA TYR A 21 22.06 4.61 13.02
C TYR A 21 20.59 4.98 12.87
N VAL A 22 20.32 6.09 12.18
CA VAL A 22 19.06 6.25 11.48
C VAL A 22 19.15 5.22 10.37
N ALA A 23 18.64 4.02 10.62
CA ALA A 23 18.34 3.08 9.56
C ALA A 23 17.45 3.83 8.58
N ALA A 24 17.98 4.12 7.38
CA ALA A 24 17.21 4.77 6.33
C ALA A 24 16.05 3.83 5.99
N LYS A 25 14.87 4.21 6.45
CA LYS A 25 13.63 3.49 6.18
C LYS A 25 13.39 3.57 4.67
N ASP A 26 13.32 2.43 3.99
CA ASP A 26 13.01 2.40 2.55
C ASP A 26 11.71 3.15 2.29
N SER A 27 11.65 3.95 1.22
CA SER A 27 10.42 4.59 0.77
C SER A 27 9.36 3.53 0.45
N LEU A 28 8.09 3.82 0.72
CA LEU A 28 7.03 2.87 0.41
C LEU A 28 6.95 2.63 -1.10
N PRO A 29 6.71 1.39 -1.53
CA PRO A 29 6.61 1.10 -2.95
C PRO A 29 5.27 1.63 -3.47
N SER A 30 5.32 2.29 -4.63
CA SER A 30 4.13 2.79 -5.31
C SER A 30 3.34 1.71 -6.05
N GLY A 31 3.41 0.45 -5.61
CA GLY A 31 2.73 -0.68 -6.24
C GLY A 31 3.40 -2.03 -6.01
N TYR A 32 3.04 -3.01 -6.83
CA TYR A 32 3.48 -4.40 -6.70
C TYR A 32 4.04 -4.91 -8.02
N ARG A 33 5.23 -5.52 -7.97
CA ARG A 33 5.98 -5.99 -9.14
C ARG A 33 6.19 -4.85 -10.15
N LYS A 34 5.77 -5.03 -11.41
CA LYS A 34 5.89 -4.02 -12.47
C LYS A 34 4.70 -3.05 -12.53
N ILE A 35 3.65 -3.28 -11.75
CA ILE A 35 2.44 -2.47 -11.77
C ILE A 35 2.56 -1.38 -10.69
N LYS A 36 2.40 -0.12 -11.11
CA LYS A 36 2.57 1.05 -10.25
C LYS A 36 1.37 1.97 -10.33
N LEU A 37 1.05 2.62 -9.22
CA LEU A 37 0.13 3.75 -9.15
C LEU A 37 0.53 4.82 -10.20
N GLY A 38 -0.47 5.47 -10.78
CA GLY A 38 -0.31 6.46 -11.86
C GLY A 38 -0.15 5.88 -13.28
N MET A 39 -0.01 4.56 -13.43
CA MET A 39 -0.04 3.91 -14.76
C MET A 39 -1.40 4.06 -15.43
N THR A 40 -1.41 4.16 -16.75
CA THR A 40 -2.65 4.13 -17.55
C THR A 40 -3.26 2.75 -17.63
N VAL A 41 -4.52 2.66 -18.06
CA VAL A 41 -5.18 1.38 -18.28
C VAL A 41 -4.34 0.49 -19.22
N GLU A 42 -3.86 1.03 -20.34
CA GLU A 42 -3.10 0.27 -21.34
C GLU A 42 -1.71 -0.16 -20.85
N GLU A 43 -1.04 0.67 -20.04
CA GLU A 43 0.22 0.30 -19.39
C GLU A 43 0.03 -0.86 -18.42
N VAL A 44 -1.04 -0.83 -17.61
CA VAL A 44 -1.37 -1.91 -16.68
C VAL A 44 -1.74 -3.19 -17.42
N LYS A 45 -2.58 -3.12 -18.48
CA LYS A 45 -2.91 -4.27 -19.32
C LYS A 45 -1.65 -4.91 -19.90
N THR A 46 -0.70 -4.09 -20.37
CA THR A 46 0.57 -4.57 -20.94
C THR A 46 1.43 -5.26 -19.87
N ALA A 47 1.57 -4.64 -18.69
CA ALA A 47 2.32 -5.22 -17.58
C ALA A 47 1.69 -6.54 -17.07
N LEU A 48 0.36 -6.60 -16.99
CA LEU A 48 -0.38 -7.78 -16.58
C LEU A 48 -0.25 -8.94 -17.58
N LYS A 49 -0.32 -8.66 -18.89
CA LYS A 49 -0.09 -9.68 -19.93
C LYS A 49 1.33 -10.25 -19.87
N ALA A 50 2.30 -9.45 -19.47
CA ALA A 50 3.71 -9.85 -19.39
C ALA A 50 4.06 -10.62 -18.10
N ASP A 51 3.19 -10.62 -17.08
CA ASP A 51 3.43 -11.30 -15.80
C ASP A 51 2.36 -12.36 -15.52
N TYR A 52 2.73 -13.61 -15.80
CA TYR A 52 1.88 -14.79 -15.64
C TYR A 52 1.40 -15.02 -14.20
N GLN A 53 2.01 -14.38 -13.20
CA GLN A 53 1.61 -14.49 -11.79
C GLN A 53 0.24 -13.87 -11.52
N PHE A 54 -0.25 -12.96 -12.38
CA PHE A 54 -1.56 -12.34 -12.24
C PHE A 54 -2.68 -13.11 -12.95
N GLY A 55 -2.38 -13.98 -13.92
CA GLY A 55 -3.41 -14.75 -14.64
C GLY A 55 -4.37 -13.89 -15.47
N TYR A 56 -3.95 -12.70 -15.91
CA TYR A 56 -4.75 -11.77 -16.69
C TYR A 56 -5.12 -12.33 -18.08
N ARG A 57 -6.40 -12.22 -18.45
CA ARG A 57 -7.00 -12.83 -19.66
C ARG A 57 -7.31 -11.83 -20.77
N GLY A 58 -6.90 -10.57 -20.62
CA GLY A 58 -7.21 -9.50 -21.58
C GLY A 58 -8.51 -8.77 -21.26
N GLU A 59 -9.21 -8.30 -22.29
CA GLU A 59 -10.39 -7.41 -22.14
C GLU A 59 -11.54 -8.02 -21.31
N ARG A 60 -11.62 -9.35 -21.21
CA ARG A 60 -12.61 -10.05 -20.38
C ARG A 60 -12.51 -9.68 -18.88
N ASP A 61 -11.33 -9.28 -18.45
CA ASP A 61 -11.03 -8.92 -17.06
C ASP A 61 -11.24 -7.42 -16.80
N VAL A 62 -11.68 -6.64 -17.80
CA VAL A 62 -11.87 -5.20 -17.72
C VAL A 62 -13.35 -4.88 -17.58
N SER A 63 -13.69 -3.99 -16.66
CA SER A 63 -15.06 -3.53 -16.41
C SER A 63 -15.10 -2.02 -16.27
N MET A 64 -16.20 -1.40 -16.73
CA MET A 64 -16.49 0.01 -16.45
C MET A 64 -17.34 0.10 -15.18
N LEU A 65 -16.92 0.94 -14.23
CA LEU A 65 -17.66 1.18 -13.00
C LEU A 65 -18.56 2.41 -13.14
N PRO A 66 -19.67 2.50 -12.38
CA PRO A 66 -20.49 3.72 -12.33
C PRO A 66 -19.68 4.94 -11.86
N GLY A 67 -19.92 6.10 -12.49
CA GLY A 67 -19.19 7.35 -12.24
C GLY A 67 -18.39 7.81 -13.46
N ARG A 68 -17.67 8.94 -13.34
CA ARG A 68 -16.81 9.44 -14.43
C ARG A 68 -15.55 8.60 -14.55
N ASP A 69 -15.34 8.02 -15.74
CA ASP A 69 -14.12 7.38 -16.21
C ASP A 69 -13.46 6.43 -15.20
N ARG A 70 -14.30 5.61 -14.55
CA ARG A 70 -13.85 4.57 -13.62
C ARG A 70 -13.76 3.24 -14.33
N ILE A 71 -12.56 2.68 -14.34
CA ILE A 71 -12.28 1.36 -14.90
C ILE A 71 -11.79 0.46 -13.76
N LEU A 72 -12.12 -0.82 -13.86
CA LEU A 72 -11.64 -1.88 -12.99
C LEU A 72 -11.03 -2.97 -13.86
N ILE A 73 -9.83 -3.43 -13.51
CA ILE A 73 -9.29 -4.70 -14.01
C ILE A 73 -9.30 -5.70 -12.86
N GLU A 74 -9.91 -6.87 -13.06
CA GLU A 74 -9.94 -7.98 -12.12
C GLU A 74 -9.17 -9.18 -12.68
N THR A 75 -8.16 -9.64 -11.95
CA THR A 75 -7.41 -10.85 -12.33
C THR A 75 -7.66 -11.96 -11.33
N ASP A 76 -7.80 -13.19 -11.81
CA ASP A 76 -8.08 -14.36 -10.96
C ASP A 76 -7.18 -15.54 -11.35
N THR A 77 -6.32 -15.93 -10.42
CA THR A 77 -5.32 -16.99 -10.58
C THR A 77 -5.76 -18.34 -10.02
N SER A 78 -6.92 -18.41 -9.34
CA SER A 78 -7.42 -19.62 -8.66
C SER A 78 -7.53 -20.83 -9.59
N ARG A 79 -7.67 -20.60 -10.91
CA ARG A 79 -7.80 -21.65 -11.92
C ARG A 79 -6.69 -21.67 -12.97
N THR A 80 -5.93 -20.59 -13.12
CA THR A 80 -5.02 -20.36 -14.25
C THR A 80 -3.55 -20.38 -13.85
N ALA A 81 -3.24 -20.11 -12.57
CA ALA A 81 -1.88 -20.05 -12.07
C ALA A 81 -1.80 -20.61 -10.64
N PRO A 82 -1.97 -21.93 -10.45
CA PRO A 82 -2.00 -22.56 -9.12
C PRO A 82 -0.67 -22.43 -8.36
N TYR A 83 0.43 -22.10 -9.02
CA TYR A 83 1.73 -21.80 -8.39
C TYR A 83 1.82 -20.35 -7.87
N SER A 84 0.94 -19.44 -8.29
CA SER A 84 0.94 -18.05 -7.82
C SER A 84 0.66 -17.98 -6.32
N PHE A 85 1.25 -16.98 -5.66
CA PHE A 85 0.88 -16.57 -4.30
C PHE A 85 -0.32 -15.62 -4.31
N LEU A 86 -0.68 -15.09 -5.48
CA LEU A 86 -1.84 -14.24 -5.66
C LEU A 86 -3.08 -15.14 -5.78
N GLU A 87 -4.24 -14.58 -5.46
CA GLU A 87 -5.54 -15.18 -5.73
C GLU A 87 -6.31 -14.29 -6.70
N ARG A 88 -7.00 -13.28 -6.16
CA ARG A 88 -7.73 -12.26 -6.91
C ARG A 88 -7.10 -10.90 -6.69
N CYS A 89 -6.87 -10.17 -7.78
CA CYS A 89 -6.34 -8.81 -7.71
C CYS A 89 -7.29 -7.85 -8.40
N TRP A 90 -7.34 -6.61 -7.90
CA TRP A 90 -8.13 -5.53 -8.48
C TRP A 90 -7.25 -4.31 -8.70
N PHE A 91 -7.43 -3.70 -9.88
CA PHE A 91 -6.73 -2.49 -10.30
C PHE A 91 -7.79 -1.47 -10.64
N GLN A 92 -7.95 -0.43 -9.80
CA GLN A 92 -8.98 0.58 -9.97
C GLN A 92 -8.38 1.87 -10.53
N PHE A 93 -9.05 2.38 -11.55
CA PHE A 93 -8.64 3.56 -12.29
C PHE A 93 -9.63 4.70 -12.07
N TYR A 94 -9.08 5.90 -12.02
CA TYR A 94 -9.80 7.15 -11.99
C TYR A 94 -9.13 8.09 -12.99
N GLU A 95 -9.88 8.62 -13.95
CA GLU A 95 -9.35 9.49 -15.02
C GLU A 95 -8.14 8.85 -15.76
N ASP A 96 -8.28 7.59 -16.16
CA ASP A 96 -7.22 6.78 -16.81
C ASP A 96 -5.93 6.64 -15.98
N LYS A 97 -6.00 6.79 -14.66
CA LYS A 97 -4.86 6.59 -13.76
C LYS A 97 -5.15 5.56 -12.69
N LEU A 98 -4.27 4.56 -12.59
CA LEU A 98 -4.32 3.55 -11.54
C LEU A 98 -4.12 4.23 -10.19
N TYR A 99 -5.15 4.23 -9.35
CA TYR A 99 -5.08 4.86 -8.03
C TYR A 99 -5.23 3.87 -6.87
N THR A 100 -5.71 2.66 -7.14
CA THR A 100 -5.72 1.58 -6.13
C THR A 100 -5.31 0.25 -6.76
N ILE A 101 -4.43 -0.47 -6.06
CA ILE A 101 -4.05 -1.86 -6.33
C ILE A 101 -4.43 -2.68 -5.10
N THR A 102 -5.29 -3.68 -5.27
CA THR A 102 -5.64 -4.63 -4.21
C THR A 102 -5.17 -6.00 -4.61
N ILE A 103 -4.31 -6.62 -3.79
CA ILE A 103 -3.72 -7.93 -4.01
C ILE A 103 -4.19 -8.87 -2.91
N ASN A 104 -5.11 -9.80 -3.21
CA ASN A 104 -5.39 -10.89 -2.28
C ASN A 104 -4.33 -11.97 -2.45
N LEU A 105 -3.71 -12.35 -1.34
CA LEU A 105 -2.76 -13.45 -1.32
C LEU A 105 -3.47 -14.74 -0.87
N ARG A 106 -2.95 -15.86 -1.36
CA ARG A 106 -3.45 -17.19 -1.05
C ARG A 106 -3.08 -17.58 0.39
N GLN A 107 -4.11 -17.69 1.23
CA GLN A 107 -3.96 -18.07 2.64
C GLN A 107 -3.47 -19.52 2.84
N ASP A 108 -3.61 -20.39 1.84
CA ASP A 108 -3.06 -21.74 1.89
C ASP A 108 -1.55 -21.80 1.64
N LYS A 109 -0.93 -20.68 1.22
CA LYS A 109 0.49 -20.57 0.87
C LYS A 109 1.26 -19.57 1.70
N MET A 110 0.56 -18.62 2.30
CA MET A 110 1.14 -17.52 3.03
C MET A 110 0.20 -17.14 4.15
N ASP A 111 0.75 -16.73 5.28
CA ASP A 111 -0.02 -16.26 6.42
C ASP A 111 0.19 -14.76 6.66
N HIS A 112 -0.75 -14.15 7.36
CA HIS A 112 -0.72 -12.72 7.65
C HIS A 112 0.49 -12.32 8.49
N TYR A 113 0.91 -13.13 9.45
CA TYR A 113 2.01 -12.79 10.33
C TYR A 113 3.33 -12.73 9.56
N SER A 114 3.57 -13.68 8.64
CA SER A 114 4.74 -13.67 7.76
C SER A 114 4.81 -12.42 6.88
N VAL A 115 3.69 -12.03 6.25
CA VAL A 115 3.64 -10.81 5.42
C VAL A 115 3.83 -9.56 6.29
N PHE A 116 3.12 -9.48 7.42
CA PHE A 116 3.25 -8.37 8.36
C PHE A 116 4.69 -8.18 8.84
N SER A 117 5.34 -9.27 9.26
CA SER A 117 6.71 -9.24 9.76
C SER A 117 7.68 -8.79 8.66
N ALA A 118 7.54 -9.30 7.44
CA ALA A 118 8.35 -8.87 6.29
C ALA A 118 8.16 -7.38 5.94
N LEU A 119 6.93 -6.86 6.06
CA LEU A 119 6.66 -5.42 5.87
C LEU A 119 7.25 -4.58 7.00
N CYS A 120 7.19 -5.04 8.25
CA CYS A 120 7.80 -4.38 9.40
C CYS A 120 9.33 -4.34 9.30
N ASP A 121 9.95 -5.44 8.88
CA ASP A 121 11.41 -5.51 8.70
C ASP A 121 11.87 -4.53 7.61
N LYS A 122 11.08 -4.39 6.55
CA LYS A 122 11.44 -3.54 5.40
C LYS A 122 11.08 -2.07 5.58
N TYR A 123 9.91 -1.79 6.12
CA TYR A 123 9.33 -0.44 6.19
C TYR A 123 8.98 -0.04 7.62
N GLY A 124 9.64 -0.61 8.63
CA GLY A 124 9.39 -0.32 10.05
C GLY A 124 7.94 -0.59 10.49
N ASN A 125 7.61 -0.16 11.71
CA ASN A 125 6.25 -0.30 12.23
C ASN A 125 5.22 0.51 11.39
N PRO A 126 3.97 0.02 11.29
CA PRO A 126 2.89 0.74 10.63
C PRO A 126 2.58 2.06 11.35
N SER A 127 2.12 3.07 10.60
CA SER A 127 1.66 4.35 11.13
C SER A 127 0.28 4.24 11.79
N GLU A 128 -0.57 3.33 11.33
CA GLU A 128 -1.86 3.02 11.93
C GLU A 128 -2.04 1.50 12.02
N PHE A 129 -2.61 1.02 13.12
CA PHE A 129 -2.92 -0.39 13.29
C PHE A 129 -4.20 -0.58 14.09
N ASN A 130 -5.07 -1.45 13.60
CA ASN A 130 -6.26 -1.91 14.29
C ASN A 130 -6.48 -3.41 14.00
N PRO A 131 -7.48 -4.07 14.60
CA PRO A 131 -7.71 -5.49 14.38
C PRO A 131 -7.91 -5.90 12.92
N GLU A 132 -8.42 -5.01 12.08
CA GLU A 132 -8.73 -5.26 10.66
C GLU A 132 -7.54 -5.00 9.73
N LYS A 133 -6.65 -4.06 10.06
CA LYS A 133 -5.53 -3.68 9.17
C LYS A 133 -4.30 -3.09 9.88
N SER A 134 -3.16 -3.24 9.22
CA SER A 134 -1.91 -2.51 9.48
C SER A 134 -1.62 -1.59 8.29
N GLU A 135 -1.36 -0.31 8.53
CA GLU A 135 -1.18 0.68 7.48
C GLU A 135 0.17 1.41 7.61
N TRP A 136 0.86 1.54 6.49
CA TRP A 136 2.02 2.39 6.29
C TRP A 136 1.63 3.49 5.30
N SER A 137 1.83 4.74 5.67
CA SER A 137 1.62 5.87 4.75
C SER A 137 2.84 6.78 4.71
N ASP A 138 3.13 7.29 3.51
CA ASP A 138 4.01 8.43 3.30
C ASP A 138 3.25 9.59 2.63
N GLY A 139 3.96 10.57 2.07
CA GLY A 139 3.34 11.71 1.38
C GLY A 139 2.60 11.33 0.08
N SER A 140 2.86 10.15 -0.48
CA SER A 140 2.40 9.74 -1.81
C SER A 140 1.56 8.47 -1.81
N VAL A 141 1.88 7.50 -0.95
CA VAL A 141 1.28 6.17 -0.95
C VAL A 141 0.68 5.85 0.41
N ILE A 142 -0.47 5.17 0.38
CA ILE A 142 -1.02 4.44 1.52
C ILE A 142 -0.93 2.96 1.19
N MET A 143 -0.10 2.21 1.92
CA MET A 143 0.02 0.76 1.83
C MET A 143 -0.61 0.11 3.06
N ALA A 144 -1.59 -0.77 2.87
CA ALA A 144 -2.28 -1.46 3.95
C ALA A 144 -2.20 -2.97 3.79
N LEU A 145 -1.90 -3.68 4.88
CA LEU A 145 -2.13 -5.10 5.01
C LEU A 145 -3.43 -5.29 5.79
N GLU A 146 -4.47 -5.75 5.10
CA GLU A 146 -5.82 -5.98 5.63
C GLU A 146 -6.03 -7.48 5.88
N ARG A 147 -6.84 -7.80 6.88
CA ARG A 147 -7.29 -9.18 7.12
C ARG A 147 -8.33 -9.61 6.08
N PRO A 148 -8.34 -10.89 5.67
CA PRO A 148 -7.49 -11.96 6.19
C PRO A 148 -6.07 -11.98 5.61
N LEU A 149 -5.87 -11.60 4.34
CA LEU A 149 -4.53 -11.51 3.73
C LEU A 149 -4.55 -10.68 2.42
N THR A 150 -4.83 -9.39 2.55
CA THR A 150 -4.93 -8.47 1.41
C THR A 150 -3.90 -7.37 1.53
N LEU A 151 -3.05 -7.22 0.51
CA LEU A 151 -2.11 -6.11 0.42
C LEU A 151 -2.66 -5.06 -0.54
N LYS A 152 -2.84 -3.84 -0.06
CA LYS A 152 -3.44 -2.74 -0.81
C LYS A 152 -2.48 -1.57 -0.93
N TYR A 153 -2.42 -0.96 -2.10
CA TYR A 153 -1.70 0.28 -2.38
C TYR A 153 -2.69 1.31 -2.90
N THR A 154 -2.65 2.51 -2.34
CA THR A 154 -3.54 3.60 -2.73
C THR A 154 -2.73 4.86 -2.98
N ASP A 155 -3.01 5.55 -4.09
CA ASP A 155 -2.51 6.89 -4.35
C ASP A 155 -3.18 7.87 -3.40
N LYS A 156 -2.38 8.52 -2.55
CA LYS A 156 -2.89 9.37 -1.47
C LYS A 156 -3.62 10.61 -2.02
N THR A 157 -3.08 11.23 -3.05
CA THR A 157 -3.67 12.45 -3.65
C THR A 157 -5.02 12.15 -4.27
N VAL A 158 -5.14 11.05 -5.01
CA VAL A 158 -6.43 10.65 -5.60
C VAL A 158 -7.40 10.20 -4.51
N PHE A 159 -6.93 9.49 -3.48
CA PHE A 159 -7.78 9.07 -2.35
C PHE A 159 -8.40 10.28 -1.64
N ASP A 160 -7.60 11.29 -1.31
CA ASP A 160 -8.06 12.50 -0.63
C ASP A 160 -9.06 13.27 -1.52
N THR A 161 -8.77 13.40 -2.82
CA THR A 161 -9.67 14.02 -3.80
C THR A 161 -11.02 13.30 -3.88
N LEU A 162 -11.02 11.96 -3.94
CA LEU A 162 -12.25 11.16 -4.00
C LEU A 162 -13.03 11.23 -2.69
N ARG A 163 -12.34 11.27 -1.55
CA ARG A 163 -12.93 11.42 -0.22
C ARG A 163 -13.64 12.78 -0.10
N GLU A 164 -12.99 13.88 -0.45
CA GLU A 164 -13.59 15.21 -0.46
C GLU A 164 -14.83 15.27 -1.36
N ASN A 165 -14.73 14.74 -2.59
CA ASN A 165 -15.86 14.67 -3.51
C ASN A 165 -17.02 13.83 -2.96
N SER A 166 -16.75 12.77 -2.19
CA SER A 166 -17.79 11.97 -1.54
C SER A 166 -18.51 12.73 -0.43
N TYR A 167 -17.80 13.55 0.34
CA TYR A 167 -18.41 14.42 1.35
C TYR A 167 -19.31 15.50 0.72
N VAL A 168 -18.91 16.04 -0.43
CA VAL A 168 -19.69 17.05 -1.17
C VAL A 168 -20.93 16.44 -1.84
N ASN A 169 -20.90 15.17 -2.25
CA ASN A 169 -21.97 14.49 -2.97
C ASN A 169 -22.80 13.51 -2.11
N LYS A 170 -22.88 13.71 -0.79
CA LYS A 170 -23.76 12.89 0.06
C LYS A 170 -25.20 12.96 -0.45
N SER A 171 -25.79 11.80 -0.71
CA SER A 171 -27.18 11.72 -1.12
C SER A 171 -28.11 12.10 0.04
N ALA A 172 -29.32 12.59 -0.28
CA ALA A 172 -30.33 12.92 0.74
C ALA A 172 -30.63 11.73 1.69
N GLN A 173 -30.48 10.50 1.21
CA GLN A 173 -30.67 9.28 1.99
C GLN A 173 -29.52 9.01 2.97
N GLU A 174 -28.27 9.32 2.60
CA GLU A 174 -27.11 9.20 3.49
C GLU A 174 -27.15 10.27 4.58
N MET A 175 -27.53 11.51 4.23
CA MET A 175 -27.75 12.57 5.20
C MET A 175 -28.89 12.21 6.18
N SER A 176 -29.98 11.63 5.66
CA SER A 176 -31.10 11.17 6.49
C SER A 176 -30.71 10.04 7.43
N ARG A 177 -29.85 9.11 6.99
CA ARG A 177 -29.34 8.03 7.84
C ARG A 177 -28.41 8.57 8.93
N GLU A 178 -27.51 9.51 8.61
CA GLU A 178 -26.64 10.13 9.61
C GLU A 178 -27.46 10.90 10.66
N GLN A 179 -28.44 11.71 10.23
CA GLN A 179 -29.35 12.41 11.14
C GLN A 179 -30.13 11.46 12.05
N PHE A 180 -30.56 10.31 11.53
CA PHE A 180 -31.21 9.29 12.35
C PHE A 180 -30.25 8.72 13.41
N LEU A 181 -29.01 8.40 13.04
CA LEU A 181 -28.02 7.84 13.96
C LEU A 181 -27.55 8.85 15.02
N GLU A 182 -27.47 10.15 14.68
CA GLU A 182 -27.18 11.22 15.62
C GLU A 182 -28.33 11.49 16.62
N GLY A 183 -29.55 11.05 16.29
CA GLY A 183 -30.73 11.18 17.13
C GLY A 183 -30.97 10.02 18.11
N LEU A 184 -30.10 9.00 18.13
CA LEU A 184 -30.11 7.90 19.10
C LEU A 184 -29.32 8.26 20.36
#